data_AF-A0A7U3ZNH2-F1
#
_entry.id   AF-A0A7U3ZNH2-F1
#
_cell.length_a   1.000
_cell.length_b   1.000
_cell.length_c   1.000
_cell.angle_alpha   90.00
_cell.angle_beta   90.00
_cell.angle_gamma   90.00
#
_symmetry.space_group_name_H-M   'P 1'
#
loop_
_entity.id
_entity.type
_entity.pdbx_description
1 polymer ?
#
loop_
_entity_poly.entity_id
_entity_poly.type
_entity_poly.pdbx_seq_one_letter_code
_entity_poly.pdbx_strand_id
1 'polypeptide(L)'
;MKNSKPKNLIASSVITVIVISLVVCILVLIKRTSSPSASLTSFDTSSTEPYEKTDSVIAEPIPLTKPKVISVRAGEKAFYQKKLAGMTNNFTLDKDDFQDKGWYTHKNFGKKAAGRKTLKAHVREDGFICLESQWYGNDWIFHNHIKVRVGSLILSSPKVETYDRNNKQESTGSHYWENIYYRETGDNGIIQAIADSTSKPVKVRFEGRKFNHDIVLTHEEKRSLKESHELSEILKKINR
;
A
#
# COMPACT_ATOMS: atom_id res chain seq x y z
N MET A 1 47.70 14.32 48.71
CA MET A 1 46.39 14.18 48.05
C MET A 1 46.63 13.94 46.56
N LYS A 2 46.28 12.76 46.03
CA LYS A 2 46.50 12.41 44.61
C LYS A 2 45.22 12.63 43.81
N ASN A 3 45.24 13.56 42.86
CA ASN A 3 44.15 13.83 41.92
C ASN A 3 44.17 12.80 40.78
N SER A 4 43.14 11.95 40.70
CA SER A 4 42.90 11.04 39.57
C SER A 4 41.90 11.69 38.60
N LYS A 5 42.34 12.00 37.38
CA LYS A 5 41.46 12.46 36.29
C LYS A 5 40.58 11.29 35.79
N PRO A 6 39.27 11.50 35.54
CA PRO A 6 38.42 10.48 34.95
C PRO A 6 38.75 10.27 33.47
N LYS A 7 38.86 9.00 33.04
CA LYS A 7 39.08 8.61 31.64
C LYS A 7 37.73 8.61 30.91
N ASN A 8 37.66 9.31 29.78
CA ASN A 8 36.50 9.42 28.90
C ASN A 8 36.18 8.06 28.23
N LEU A 9 35.27 7.28 28.82
CA LEU A 9 34.79 6.00 28.27
C LEU A 9 33.78 6.15 27.12
N ILE A 10 33.19 7.34 26.91
CA ILE A 10 32.06 7.52 25.98
C ILE A 10 32.52 7.58 24.51
N ALA A 11 33.75 8.02 24.25
CA ALA A 11 34.26 8.17 22.88
C ALA A 11 34.50 6.81 22.18
N SER A 12 34.81 5.75 22.93
CA SER A 12 35.14 4.44 22.35
C SER A 12 33.92 3.72 21.79
N SER A 13 32.73 3.87 22.39
CA SER A 13 31.54 3.12 21.97
C SER A 13 30.88 3.70 20.71
N VAL A 14 30.97 5.01 20.50
CA VAL A 14 30.40 5.68 19.32
C VAL A 14 31.20 5.33 18.06
N ILE A 15 32.53 5.27 18.17
CA ILE A 15 33.42 4.90 17.06
C ILE A 15 33.14 3.45 16.61
N THR A 16 32.93 2.51 17.54
CA THR A 16 32.65 1.11 17.20
C THR A 16 31.34 0.94 16.44
N VAL A 17 30.28 1.68 16.81
CA VAL A 17 28.98 1.61 16.12
C VAL A 17 29.06 2.17 14.69
N ILE A 18 29.82 3.26 14.48
CA ILE A 18 30.01 3.85 13.16
C ILE A 18 30.80 2.91 12.23
N VAL A 19 31.85 2.26 12.74
CA VAL A 19 32.65 1.32 11.94
C VAL A 19 31.83 0.10 11.51
N ILE A 20 31.01 -0.46 12.42
CA ILE A 20 30.13 -1.60 12.09
C ILE A 20 29.10 -1.19 11.02
N SER A 21 28.52 0.01 11.12
CA SER A 21 27.55 0.49 10.13
C SER A 21 28.16 0.69 8.74
N LEU A 22 29.40 1.19 8.66
CA LEU A 22 30.10 1.38 7.39
C LEU A 22 30.45 0.04 6.72
N VAL A 23 30.88 -0.97 7.49
CA VAL A 23 31.19 -2.31 6.97
C VAL A 23 29.94 -2.98 6.40
N VAL A 24 28.79 -2.84 7.05
CA VAL A 24 27.51 -3.38 6.54
C VAL A 24 27.10 -2.68 5.24
N CYS A 25 27.27 -1.36 5.14
CA CYS A 25 26.98 -0.61 3.91
C CYS A 25 27.88 -1.05 2.74
N ILE A 26 29.17 -1.27 2.97
CA ILE A 26 30.11 -1.72 1.93
C ILE A 26 29.74 -3.13 1.43
N LEU A 27 29.37 -4.05 2.34
CA LEU A 27 28.98 -5.41 1.95
C LEU A 27 27.66 -5.46 1.15
N VAL A 28 26.71 -4.56 1.43
CA VAL A 28 25.47 -4.44 0.65
C VAL A 28 25.74 -3.86 -0.75
N LEU A 29 26.71 -2.95 -0.88
CA LEU A 29 27.11 -2.41 -2.19
C LEU A 29 27.81 -3.46 -3.05
N ILE A 30 28.69 -4.29 -2.47
CA ILE A 30 29.38 -5.36 -3.20
C ILE A 30 28.40 -6.44 -3.69
N LYS A 31 27.34 -6.75 -2.94
CA LYS A 31 26.31 -7.71 -3.38
C LYS A 31 25.39 -7.19 -4.48
N ARG A 32 25.34 -5.87 -4.74
CA ARG A 32 24.53 -5.29 -5.83
C ARG A 32 25.25 -5.22 -7.17
N THR A 33 26.56 -5.39 -7.22
CA THR A 33 27.35 -5.26 -8.46
C THR A 33 27.58 -6.58 -9.19
N SER A 34 27.09 -7.72 -8.66
CA SER A 34 27.22 -9.03 -9.31
C SER A 34 25.89 -9.49 -9.91
N SER A 35 25.48 -8.86 -11.01
CA SER A 35 24.56 -9.44 -11.99
C SER A 35 25.24 -9.36 -13.36
N PRO A 36 25.39 -10.46 -14.11
CA PRO A 36 26.08 -10.45 -15.39
C PRO A 36 25.20 -9.77 -16.45
N SER A 37 25.69 -8.68 -17.03
CA SER A 37 25.09 -8.07 -18.22
C SER A 37 25.38 -8.95 -19.43
N ALA A 38 24.34 -9.50 -20.05
CA ALA A 38 24.44 -10.06 -21.39
C ALA A 38 24.79 -8.94 -22.38
N SER A 39 25.89 -9.13 -23.08
CA SER A 39 26.48 -8.23 -24.06
C SER A 39 25.61 -8.11 -25.33
N LEU A 40 25.27 -6.87 -25.69
CA LEU A 40 24.93 -6.48 -27.06
C LEU A 40 26.23 -6.09 -27.76
N THR A 41 26.66 -6.89 -28.72
CA THR A 41 27.71 -6.51 -29.68
C THR A 41 27.07 -6.15 -31.01
N SER A 42 27.12 -4.86 -31.30
CA SER A 42 27.19 -4.23 -32.63
C SER A 42 28.38 -4.70 -33.45
N PHE A 43 28.28 -4.79 -34.78
CA PHE A 43 29.01 -3.93 -35.75
C PHE A 43 28.83 -4.41 -37.22
N ASP A 44 28.54 -3.42 -38.07
CA ASP A 44 28.86 -3.20 -39.49
C ASP A 44 28.94 -4.33 -40.52
N THR A 45 28.28 -4.15 -41.67
CA THR A 45 29.00 -3.70 -42.88
C THR A 45 28.08 -3.07 -43.93
N SER A 46 28.54 -1.94 -44.45
CA SER A 46 28.14 -1.31 -45.70
C SER A 46 28.62 -2.13 -46.90
N SER A 47 27.75 -2.37 -47.88
CA SER A 47 28.14 -2.50 -49.29
C SER A 47 26.93 -2.19 -50.19
N THR A 48 27.05 -1.06 -50.88
CA THR A 48 26.36 -0.72 -52.13
C THR A 48 26.50 -1.81 -53.17
N GLU A 49 25.42 -2.08 -53.93
CA GLU A 49 25.34 -2.56 -55.34
C GLU A 49 23.84 -2.75 -55.71
N PRO A 50 23.45 -2.79 -57.02
CA PRO A 50 22.36 -1.97 -57.56
C PRO A 50 20.98 -2.62 -57.59
N TYR A 51 19.98 -1.74 -57.67
CA TYR A 51 18.56 -2.01 -57.89
C TYR A 51 18.33 -2.83 -59.17
N GLU A 52 17.91 -4.09 -59.01
CA GLU A 52 17.34 -4.91 -60.07
C GLU A 52 15.83 -5.03 -59.85
N LYS A 53 15.10 -4.61 -60.89
CA LYS A 53 13.65 -4.52 -60.96
C LYS A 53 13.10 -5.88 -61.36
N THR A 54 12.42 -6.58 -60.44
CA THR A 54 11.61 -7.76 -60.77
C THR A 54 10.20 -7.59 -60.21
N ASP A 55 9.30 -7.30 -61.13
CA ASP A 55 7.90 -7.68 -61.27
C ASP A 55 7.00 -7.83 -60.03
N SER A 56 5.92 -7.06 -60.12
CA SER A 56 4.67 -7.11 -59.38
C SER A 56 4.24 -8.52 -58.93
N VAL A 57 4.25 -8.73 -57.62
CA VAL A 57 3.30 -9.64 -56.97
C VAL A 57 2.40 -8.79 -56.10
N ILE A 58 1.14 -8.68 -56.50
CA ILE A 58 0.06 -8.13 -55.68
C ILE A 58 -0.05 -9.06 -54.46
N ALA A 59 0.56 -8.67 -53.35
CA ALA A 59 0.29 -9.32 -52.08
C ALA A 59 -1.16 -9.01 -51.70
N GLU A 60 -2.02 -10.03 -51.75
CA GLU A 60 -3.34 -9.94 -51.16
C GLU A 60 -3.22 -9.41 -49.71
N PRO A 61 -4.09 -8.50 -49.27
CA PRO A 61 -4.04 -7.98 -47.92
C PRO A 61 -4.24 -9.13 -46.93
N ILE A 62 -3.18 -9.45 -46.19
CA ILE A 62 -3.23 -10.42 -45.08
C ILE A 62 -4.36 -9.97 -44.15
N PRO A 63 -5.39 -10.81 -43.90
CA PRO A 63 -6.47 -10.45 -43.00
C PRO A 63 -5.89 -10.17 -41.61
N LEU A 64 -6.18 -8.97 -41.07
CA LEU A 64 -5.92 -8.61 -39.68
C LEU A 64 -6.67 -9.58 -38.77
N THR A 65 -6.04 -10.70 -38.43
CA THR A 65 -6.55 -11.66 -37.46
C THR A 65 -6.41 -11.04 -36.06
N LYS A 66 -7.39 -10.24 -35.67
CA LYS A 66 -7.74 -10.00 -34.27
C LYS A 66 -8.84 -10.98 -33.85
N PRO A 67 -8.53 -12.15 -33.24
CA PRO A 67 -9.57 -12.79 -32.42
C PRO A 67 -9.12 -13.40 -31.06
N LYS A 68 -7.83 -13.64 -30.79
CA LYS A 68 -7.44 -14.43 -29.59
C LYS A 68 -7.18 -13.60 -28.33
N VAL A 69 -6.49 -12.46 -28.44
CA VAL A 69 -6.16 -11.62 -27.26
C VAL A 69 -7.39 -10.86 -26.74
N ILE A 70 -8.29 -10.44 -27.64
CA ILE A 70 -9.49 -9.68 -27.29
C ILE A 70 -10.52 -10.58 -26.57
N SER A 71 -10.70 -11.82 -27.04
CA SER A 71 -11.63 -12.78 -26.42
C SER A 71 -11.16 -13.24 -25.03
N VAL A 72 -9.85 -13.44 -24.84
CA VAL A 72 -9.28 -13.77 -23.51
C VAL A 72 -9.50 -12.64 -22.50
N ARG A 73 -9.25 -11.37 -22.89
CA ARG A 73 -9.50 -10.21 -22.02
C ARG A 73 -10.98 -10.03 -21.68
N ALA A 74 -11.87 -10.28 -22.64
CA ALA A 74 -13.32 -10.25 -22.39
C ALA A 74 -13.75 -11.33 -21.39
N GLY A 75 -13.19 -12.54 -21.51
CA GLY A 75 -13.42 -13.64 -20.56
C GLY A 75 -12.92 -13.31 -19.14
N GLU A 76 -11.71 -12.76 -19.00
CA GLU A 76 -11.18 -12.30 -17.71
C GLU A 76 -12.07 -11.22 -17.08
N LYS A 77 -12.47 -10.21 -17.86
CA LYS A 77 -13.34 -9.15 -17.36
C LYS A 77 -14.68 -9.69 -16.86
N ALA A 78 -15.32 -10.58 -17.62
CA ALA A 78 -16.57 -11.22 -17.22
C ALA A 78 -16.41 -12.05 -15.93
N PHE A 79 -15.30 -12.75 -15.77
CA PHE A 79 -14.97 -13.49 -14.55
C PHE A 79 -14.90 -12.56 -13.34
N TYR A 80 -14.17 -11.45 -13.43
CA TYR A 80 -14.03 -10.50 -12.32
C TYR A 80 -15.34 -9.74 -12.03
N GLN A 81 -16.15 -9.44 -13.05
CA GLN A 81 -17.49 -8.87 -12.85
C GLN A 81 -18.41 -9.80 -12.06
N LYS A 82 -18.36 -11.11 -12.35
CA LYS A 82 -19.10 -12.11 -11.56
C LYS A 82 -18.60 -12.16 -10.11
N LYS A 83 -17.29 -12.10 -9.89
CA LYS A 83 -16.71 -12.05 -8.54
C LYS A 83 -17.12 -10.79 -7.78
N LEU A 84 -17.08 -9.63 -8.44
CA LEU A 84 -17.53 -8.35 -7.89
C LEU A 84 -18.98 -8.45 -7.39
N ALA A 85 -19.90 -8.97 -8.22
CA ALA A 85 -21.31 -9.13 -7.87
C ALA A 85 -21.54 -9.99 -6.61
N GLY A 86 -20.66 -10.96 -6.33
CA GLY A 86 -20.74 -11.78 -5.12
C GLY A 86 -20.32 -11.05 -3.84
N MET A 87 -19.54 -9.97 -3.96
CA MET A 87 -18.95 -9.26 -2.81
C MET A 87 -19.65 -7.94 -2.50
N THR A 88 -20.33 -7.31 -3.47
CA THR A 88 -20.95 -5.98 -3.29
C THR A 88 -21.94 -5.91 -2.13
N ASN A 89 -22.58 -7.03 -1.75
CA ASN A 89 -23.48 -7.10 -0.61
C ASN A 89 -22.81 -6.74 0.73
N ASN A 90 -21.49 -6.83 0.84
CA ASN A 90 -20.75 -6.47 2.06
C ASN A 90 -20.38 -4.98 2.11
N PHE A 91 -20.67 -4.21 1.06
CA PHE A 91 -20.25 -2.81 0.92
C PHE A 91 -21.43 -1.88 0.67
N THR A 92 -21.27 -0.64 1.10
CA THR A 92 -22.09 0.49 0.70
C THR A 92 -21.28 1.32 -0.27
N LEU A 93 -21.84 1.65 -1.44
CA LEU A 93 -21.26 2.60 -2.37
C LEU A 93 -21.79 4.00 -2.02
N ASP A 94 -20.88 4.90 -1.67
CA ASP A 94 -21.15 6.32 -1.49
C ASP A 94 -20.68 7.08 -2.74
N LYS A 95 -21.61 7.62 -3.51
CA LYS A 95 -21.37 8.36 -4.74
C LYS A 95 -22.42 9.46 -4.85
N ASP A 96 -21.98 10.70 -4.97
CA ASP A 96 -22.86 11.83 -5.22
C ASP A 96 -23.00 12.13 -6.73
N ASP A 97 -23.95 13.00 -7.08
CA ASP A 97 -24.25 13.38 -8.47
C ASP A 97 -23.12 14.18 -9.15
N PHE A 98 -22.14 14.67 -8.38
CA PHE A 98 -21.03 15.50 -8.85
C PHE A 98 -19.71 14.72 -8.94
N GLN A 99 -19.70 13.45 -8.53
CA GLN A 99 -18.52 12.58 -8.50
C GLN A 99 -18.52 11.58 -9.66
N ASP A 100 -17.44 11.57 -10.43
CA ASP A 100 -17.22 10.53 -11.46
C ASP A 100 -17.11 9.13 -10.85
N LYS A 101 -16.54 9.04 -9.64
CA LYS A 101 -16.24 7.78 -8.93
C LYS A 101 -16.64 7.86 -7.47
N GLY A 102 -17.40 6.88 -7.02
CA GLY A 102 -17.77 6.69 -5.63
C GLY A 102 -16.77 5.87 -4.81
N TRP A 103 -17.03 5.78 -3.51
CA TRP A 103 -16.25 5.03 -2.53
C TRP A 103 -17.09 3.91 -1.91
N TYR A 104 -16.57 2.69 -1.98
CA TYR A 104 -17.06 1.55 -1.23
C TYR A 104 -16.52 1.57 0.19
N THR A 105 -17.45 1.50 1.15
CA THR A 105 -17.15 1.29 2.57
C THR A 105 -17.77 -0.03 3.03
N HIS A 106 -17.01 -0.85 3.75
CA HIS A 106 -17.52 -2.14 4.25
C HIS A 106 -18.60 -1.93 5.33
N LYS A 107 -19.72 -2.67 5.24
CA LYS A 107 -20.91 -2.51 6.10
C LYS A 107 -20.66 -2.79 7.59
N ASN A 108 -19.59 -3.52 7.92
CA ASN A 108 -19.07 -3.66 9.30
C ASN A 108 -18.85 -2.30 10.00
N PHE A 109 -18.61 -1.23 9.23
CA PHE A 109 -18.40 0.11 9.74
C PHE A 109 -19.63 1.02 9.59
N GLY A 110 -20.85 0.47 9.74
CA GLY A 110 -22.10 1.25 9.73
C GLY A 110 -22.21 2.32 10.82
N LYS A 111 -23.43 2.81 11.12
CA LYS A 111 -23.67 4.01 11.95
C LYS A 111 -22.91 4.09 13.29
N LYS A 112 -22.66 2.96 13.96
CA LYS A 112 -21.94 2.91 15.25
C LYS A 112 -20.42 2.99 15.14
N ALA A 113 -19.87 2.96 13.92
CA ALA A 113 -18.44 2.92 13.70
C ALA A 113 -17.74 4.21 14.11
N ALA A 114 -18.44 5.35 14.18
CA ALA A 114 -17.85 6.61 14.63
C ALA A 114 -17.25 6.49 16.04
N GLY A 115 -17.92 5.78 16.97
CA GLY A 115 -17.45 5.65 18.36
C GLY A 115 -16.38 4.57 18.60
N ARG A 116 -15.68 4.12 17.55
CA ARG A 116 -14.71 3.01 17.64
C ARG A 116 -13.28 3.49 17.42
N LYS A 117 -12.35 2.90 18.18
CA LYS A 117 -10.93 2.91 17.86
C LYS A 117 -10.66 1.74 16.91
N THR A 118 -10.28 1.99 15.66
CA THR A 118 -10.20 0.93 14.65
C THR A 118 -9.36 1.32 13.44
N LEU A 119 -9.14 0.34 12.54
CA LEU A 119 -8.65 0.56 11.19
C LEU A 119 -9.77 0.26 10.18
N LYS A 120 -9.93 1.13 9.18
CA LYS A 120 -10.89 0.95 8.07
C LYS A 120 -10.15 1.01 6.75
N ALA A 121 -10.72 0.38 5.72
CA ALA A 121 -10.28 0.58 4.35
C ALA A 121 -11.43 1.17 3.53
N HIS A 122 -11.09 2.09 2.63
CA HIS A 122 -12.01 2.67 1.66
C HIS A 122 -11.51 2.32 0.27
N VAL A 123 -12.42 1.84 -0.59
CA VAL A 123 -12.07 1.40 -1.95
C VAL A 123 -12.85 2.24 -2.95
N ARG A 124 -12.18 2.93 -3.86
CA ARG A 124 -12.82 3.70 -4.93
C ARG A 124 -13.17 2.80 -6.10
N GLU A 125 -14.14 3.19 -6.94
CA GLU A 125 -14.58 2.43 -8.11
C GLU A 125 -13.46 2.08 -9.12
N ASP A 126 -12.34 2.81 -9.14
CA ASP A 126 -11.17 2.47 -9.97
C ASP A 126 -10.24 1.41 -9.36
N GLY A 127 -10.56 0.93 -8.15
CA GLY A 127 -9.74 -0.02 -7.40
C GLY A 127 -8.64 0.65 -6.57
N PHE A 128 -8.60 1.98 -6.50
CA PHE A 128 -7.77 2.65 -5.50
C PHE A 128 -8.24 2.29 -4.08
N ILE A 129 -7.31 1.98 -3.18
CA ILE A 129 -7.60 1.66 -1.77
C ILE A 129 -6.80 2.58 -0.85
N CYS A 130 -7.41 3.04 0.24
CA CYS A 130 -6.71 3.72 1.31
C CYS A 130 -7.05 3.14 2.68
N LEU A 131 -6.06 3.17 3.58
CA LEU A 131 -6.23 2.83 4.98
C LEU A 131 -6.63 4.07 5.76
N GLU A 132 -7.55 3.92 6.70
CA GLU A 132 -7.90 4.93 7.70
C GLU A 132 -7.57 4.38 9.10
N SER A 133 -6.78 5.11 9.88
CA SER A 133 -6.74 4.91 11.32
C SER A 133 -7.71 5.86 11.99
N GLN A 134 -8.68 5.30 12.73
CA GLN A 134 -9.66 6.08 13.46
C GLN A 134 -9.44 5.93 14.95
N TRP A 135 -9.12 7.05 15.59
CA TRP A 135 -9.14 7.21 17.03
C TRP A 135 -10.47 7.79 17.48
N TYR A 136 -10.96 7.30 18.62
CA TYR A 136 -12.10 7.86 19.33
C TYR A 136 -11.89 7.80 20.84
N GLY A 137 -12.09 8.92 21.53
CA GLY A 137 -11.93 9.00 22.98
C GLY A 137 -12.40 10.31 23.59
N ASN A 138 -12.10 10.47 24.88
CA ASN A 138 -12.50 11.63 25.70
C ASN A 138 -11.40 12.70 25.80
N ASP A 139 -10.25 12.48 25.15
CA ASP A 139 -9.19 13.49 24.96
C ASP A 139 -8.47 13.20 23.63
N TRP A 140 -7.81 14.22 23.12
CA TRP A 140 -6.86 14.15 22.02
C TRP A 140 -5.63 13.35 22.44
N ILE A 141 -5.17 12.48 21.54
CA ILE A 141 -3.85 11.84 21.61
C ILE A 141 -2.88 12.45 20.62
N PHE A 142 -3.40 13.19 19.64
CA PHE A 142 -2.69 13.76 18.51
C PHE A 142 -1.84 12.70 17.81
N HIS A 143 -2.46 11.58 17.45
CA HIS A 143 -1.78 10.57 16.66
C HIS A 143 -1.48 11.10 15.27
N ASN A 144 -0.27 10.76 14.81
CA ASN A 144 0.22 11.11 13.49
C ASN A 144 0.78 9.89 12.74
N HIS A 145 0.80 8.71 13.37
CA HIS A 145 1.12 7.44 12.72
C HIS A 145 0.61 6.26 13.54
N ILE A 146 0.67 5.07 12.95
CA ILE A 146 0.34 3.81 13.60
C ILE A 146 1.46 2.79 13.45
N LYS A 147 1.53 1.87 14.42
CA LYS A 147 2.27 0.61 14.31
C LYS A 147 1.30 -0.55 14.36
N VAL A 148 1.47 -1.51 13.46
CA VAL A 148 0.62 -2.69 13.38
C VAL A 148 1.47 -3.94 13.55
N ARG A 149 1.09 -4.79 14.50
CA ARG A 149 1.69 -6.11 14.71
C ARG A 149 0.72 -7.18 14.27
N VAL A 150 1.13 -7.97 13.27
CA VAL A 150 0.40 -9.13 12.73
C VAL A 150 1.19 -10.39 13.05
N GLY A 151 0.87 -11.07 14.16
CA GLY A 151 1.73 -12.13 14.69
C GLY A 151 3.12 -11.60 15.07
N SER A 152 4.18 -12.09 14.40
CA SER A 152 5.56 -11.62 14.57
C SER A 152 5.94 -10.44 13.67
N LEU A 153 5.18 -10.17 12.60
CA LEU A 153 5.44 -9.07 11.68
C LEU A 153 5.01 -7.74 12.32
N ILE A 154 5.89 -6.74 12.26
CA ILE A 154 5.59 -5.36 12.70
C ILE A 154 5.78 -4.42 11.52
N LEU A 155 4.74 -3.65 11.23
CA LEU A 155 4.70 -2.63 10.19
C LEU A 155 4.44 -1.26 10.83
N SER A 156 4.98 -0.21 10.23
CA SER A 156 4.75 1.17 10.66
C SER A 156 4.24 1.97 9.47
N SER A 157 3.22 2.79 9.69
CA SER A 157 2.82 3.78 8.69
C SER A 157 3.85 4.92 8.66
N PRO A 158 3.93 5.69 7.56
CA PRO A 158 4.58 6.99 7.57
C PRO A 158 3.87 7.92 8.57
N LYS A 159 4.59 8.98 8.96
CA LYS A 159 4.02 10.07 9.75
C LYS A 159 3.20 11.00 8.86
N VAL A 160 2.02 11.36 9.34
CA VAL A 160 1.10 12.31 8.72
C VAL A 160 0.78 13.37 9.77
N GLU A 161 1.43 14.53 9.62
CA GLU A 161 1.35 15.60 10.61
C GLU A 161 -0.08 16.14 10.78
N THR A 162 -0.36 16.71 11.95
CA THR A 162 -1.73 17.16 12.31
C THR A 162 -2.28 18.31 11.47
N TYR A 163 -1.43 18.97 10.69
CA TYR A 163 -1.83 20.01 9.74
C TYR A 163 -2.01 19.46 8.30
N ASP A 164 -1.71 18.19 8.06
CA ASP A 164 -1.91 17.55 6.77
C ASP A 164 -3.41 17.31 6.51
N ARG A 165 -3.85 17.50 5.26
CA ARG A 165 -5.26 17.26 4.86
C ARG A 165 -5.75 15.84 5.12
N ASN A 166 -4.83 14.88 5.26
CA ASN A 166 -5.13 13.49 5.56
C ASN A 166 -5.19 13.20 7.07
N ASN A 167 -4.83 14.14 7.95
CA ASN A 167 -5.01 14.03 9.40
C ASN A 167 -6.18 14.93 9.81
N LYS A 168 -7.38 14.34 9.91
CA LYS A 168 -8.59 15.05 10.29
C LYS A 168 -8.83 14.93 11.79
N GLN A 169 -9.24 16.04 12.39
CA GLN A 169 -9.51 16.16 13.82
C GLN A 169 -10.88 16.80 14.01
N GLU A 170 -11.74 16.13 14.76
CA GLU A 170 -13.12 16.60 15.04
C GLU A 170 -13.45 16.42 16.52
N SER A 171 -14.30 17.29 17.06
CA SER A 171 -14.71 17.22 18.47
C SER A 171 -16.14 17.74 18.67
N THR A 172 -16.83 17.14 19.62
CA THR A 172 -18.12 17.64 20.17
C THR A 172 -17.97 18.19 21.59
N GLY A 173 -16.75 18.51 22.02
CA GLY A 173 -16.39 18.97 23.37
C GLY A 173 -16.22 17.85 24.39
N SER A 174 -17.09 16.83 24.34
CA SER A 174 -17.00 15.63 25.20
C SER A 174 -16.30 14.45 24.55
N HIS A 175 -16.23 14.44 23.22
CA HIS A 175 -15.68 13.36 22.43
C HIS A 175 -14.78 13.91 21.32
N TYR A 176 -13.77 13.13 21.00
CA TYR A 176 -12.69 13.51 20.09
C TYR A 176 -12.45 12.40 19.07
N TRP A 177 -12.35 12.80 17.81
CA TRP A 177 -12.06 11.95 16.67
C TRP A 177 -10.77 12.42 16.02
N GLU A 178 -9.87 11.47 15.80
CA GLU A 178 -8.69 11.71 14.97
C GLU A 178 -8.68 10.63 13.88
N ASN A 179 -8.65 11.04 12.62
CA ASN A 179 -8.73 10.14 11.49
C ASN A 179 -7.55 10.42 10.55
N ILE A 180 -6.68 9.44 10.36
CA ILE A 180 -5.57 9.54 9.40
C ILE A 180 -5.84 8.67 8.19
N TYR A 181 -5.82 9.28 7.00
CA TYR A 181 -5.98 8.60 5.72
C TYR A 181 -4.63 8.34 5.06
N TYR A 182 -4.20 7.09 5.05
CA TYR A 182 -3.00 6.64 4.33
C TYR A 182 -3.38 6.27 2.90
N ARG A 183 -3.15 7.21 1.98
CA ARG A 183 -3.47 7.10 0.55
C ARG A 183 -2.27 6.55 -0.24
N GLU A 184 -2.55 5.93 -1.39
CA GLU A 184 -1.55 5.42 -2.34
C GLU A 184 -0.63 4.35 -1.74
N THR A 185 0.66 4.62 -1.61
CA THR A 185 1.65 3.72 -0.98
C THR A 185 1.78 3.99 0.52
N GLY A 186 1.00 4.93 1.05
CA GLY A 186 1.13 5.42 2.42
C GLY A 186 0.73 4.42 3.50
N ASP A 187 0.06 3.31 3.20
CA ASP A 187 -0.27 2.32 4.24
C ASP A 187 0.90 1.36 4.54
N ASN A 188 2.00 1.42 3.76
CA ASN A 188 3.19 0.58 3.90
C ASN A 188 2.87 -0.94 3.95
N GLY A 189 1.87 -1.37 3.17
CA GLY A 189 1.46 -2.77 3.08
C GLY A 189 0.70 -3.31 4.29
N ILE A 190 0.25 -2.43 5.20
CA ILE A 190 -0.53 -2.82 6.39
C ILE A 190 -1.83 -3.52 5.99
N ILE A 191 -2.57 -3.01 4.99
CA ILE A 191 -3.82 -3.63 4.56
C ILE A 191 -3.56 -5.06 4.08
N GLN A 192 -2.59 -5.25 3.18
CA GLN A 192 -2.23 -6.55 2.62
C GLN A 192 -1.80 -7.52 3.73
N ALA A 193 -0.94 -7.10 4.65
CA ALA A 193 -0.46 -7.96 5.73
C ALA A 193 -1.59 -8.43 6.65
N ILE A 194 -2.60 -7.59 6.92
CA ILE A 194 -3.78 -7.98 7.68
C ILE A 194 -4.66 -8.93 6.86
N ALA A 195 -4.88 -8.64 5.57
CA ALA A 195 -5.67 -9.45 4.66
C ALA A 195 -5.13 -10.89 4.55
N ASP A 196 -3.82 -11.06 4.51
CA ASP A 196 -3.15 -12.36 4.40
C ASP A 196 -3.10 -13.16 5.71
N SER A 197 -3.47 -12.54 6.85
CA SER A 197 -3.28 -13.12 8.18
C SER A 197 -4.49 -12.89 9.10
N THR A 198 -5.71 -12.98 8.56
CA THR A 198 -6.95 -12.77 9.35
C THR A 198 -7.13 -13.72 10.54
N SER A 199 -6.50 -14.90 10.51
CA SER A 199 -6.49 -15.85 11.63
C SER A 199 -5.58 -15.42 12.79
N LYS A 200 -4.58 -14.57 12.54
CA LYS A 200 -3.62 -14.12 13.56
C LYS A 200 -4.17 -12.94 14.39
N PRO A 201 -3.75 -12.78 15.65
CA PRO A 201 -3.99 -11.55 16.39
C PRO A 201 -3.34 -10.35 15.69
N VAL A 202 -4.09 -9.27 15.54
CA VAL A 202 -3.60 -8.00 14.99
C VAL A 202 -3.69 -6.93 16.07
N LYS A 203 -2.54 -6.43 16.52
CA LYS A 203 -2.46 -5.31 17.46
C LYS A 203 -2.13 -4.03 16.71
N VAL A 204 -2.82 -2.95 17.04
CA VAL A 204 -2.60 -1.63 16.46
C VAL A 204 -2.25 -0.68 17.59
N ARG A 205 -1.14 0.04 17.45
CA ARG A 205 -0.75 1.14 18.31
C ARG A 205 -0.97 2.44 17.56
N PHE A 206 -1.81 3.30 18.12
CA PHE A 206 -1.89 4.70 17.74
C PHE A 206 -0.74 5.43 18.43
N GLU A 207 0.20 6.00 17.65
CA GLU A 207 1.33 6.74 18.20
C GLU A 207 1.04 8.24 18.19
N GLY A 208 0.73 8.75 19.38
CA GLY A 208 0.35 10.14 19.64
C GLY A 208 1.46 10.95 20.30
N ARG A 209 1.41 12.27 20.10
CA ARG A 209 2.35 13.20 20.76
C ARG A 209 2.18 13.21 22.28
N LYS A 210 0.95 13.05 22.78
CA LYS A 210 0.66 13.01 24.22
C LYS A 210 0.87 11.62 24.81
N PHE A 211 0.27 10.60 24.21
CA PHE A 211 0.37 9.21 24.65
C PHE A 211 0.09 8.24 23.50
N ASN A 212 0.54 7.00 23.70
CA ASN A 212 0.26 5.89 22.79
C ASN A 212 -0.95 5.10 23.29
N HIS A 213 -1.72 4.53 22.37
CA HIS A 213 -2.81 3.64 22.74
C HIS A 213 -2.86 2.40 21.86
N ASP A 214 -3.02 1.24 22.48
CA ASP A 214 -3.05 -0.05 21.81
C ASP A 214 -4.48 -0.60 21.73
N ILE A 215 -4.85 -1.18 20.60
CA ILE A 215 -6.06 -1.97 20.41
C ILE A 215 -5.72 -3.32 19.79
N VAL A 216 -6.64 -4.28 19.91
CA VAL A 216 -6.63 -5.53 19.15
C VAL A 216 -7.80 -5.48 18.18
N LEU A 217 -7.54 -5.69 16.88
CA LEU A 217 -8.62 -5.74 15.91
C LEU A 217 -9.48 -6.99 16.09
N THR A 218 -10.79 -6.82 16.00
CA THR A 218 -11.76 -7.92 16.05
C THR A 218 -11.64 -8.80 14.79
N HIS A 219 -12.25 -9.99 14.85
CA HIS A 219 -12.32 -10.86 13.68
C HIS A 219 -13.02 -10.18 12.49
N GLU A 220 -14.12 -9.47 12.75
CA GLU A 220 -14.90 -8.76 11.74
C GLU A 220 -14.12 -7.58 11.12
N GLU A 221 -13.34 -6.85 11.91
CA GLU A 221 -12.46 -5.78 11.41
C GLU A 221 -11.41 -6.33 10.46
N LYS A 222 -10.70 -7.39 10.86
CA LYS A 222 -9.71 -8.05 9.99
C LYS A 222 -10.34 -8.59 8.72
N ARG A 223 -11.53 -9.19 8.82
CA ARG A 223 -12.30 -9.67 7.67
C ARG A 223 -12.67 -8.51 6.73
N SER A 224 -13.14 -7.39 7.26
CA SER A 224 -13.51 -6.22 6.46
C SER A 224 -12.31 -5.62 5.70
N LEU A 225 -11.13 -5.60 6.31
CA LEU A 225 -9.89 -5.18 5.64
C LEU A 225 -9.50 -6.16 4.52
N LYS A 226 -9.62 -7.47 4.77
CA LYS A 226 -9.38 -8.50 3.76
C LYS A 226 -10.33 -8.34 2.56
N GLU A 227 -11.62 -8.26 2.80
CA GLU A 227 -12.62 -8.15 1.73
C GLU A 227 -12.46 -6.83 0.96
N SER A 228 -12.09 -5.73 1.62
CA SER A 228 -11.79 -4.45 0.97
C SER A 228 -10.54 -4.55 0.07
N HIS A 229 -9.50 -5.23 0.55
CA HIS A 229 -8.31 -5.50 -0.24
C HIS A 229 -8.65 -6.31 -1.50
N GLU A 230 -9.40 -7.40 -1.34
CA GLU A 230 -9.87 -8.23 -2.47
C GLU A 230 -10.74 -7.44 -3.46
N LEU A 231 -11.64 -6.57 -2.98
CA LEU A 231 -12.46 -5.69 -3.81
C LEU A 231 -11.58 -4.76 -4.66
N SER A 232 -10.57 -4.13 -4.05
CA SER A 232 -9.60 -3.27 -4.76
C SER A 232 -8.94 -4.03 -5.91
N GLU A 233 -8.44 -5.24 -5.66
CA GLU A 233 -7.79 -6.05 -6.69
C GLU A 233 -8.73 -6.43 -7.83
N ILE A 234 -9.98 -6.78 -7.51
CA ILE A 234 -11.00 -7.09 -8.53
C ILE A 234 -11.29 -5.87 -9.41
N LEU A 235 -11.50 -4.69 -8.80
CA LEU A 235 -11.79 -3.46 -9.54
C LEU A 235 -10.61 -3.06 -10.45
N LYS A 236 -9.37 -3.18 -9.97
CA LYS A 236 -8.17 -2.97 -10.81
C LYS A 236 -8.14 -3.89 -12.03
N LYS A 237 -8.57 -5.15 -11.91
CA LYS A 237 -8.62 -6.11 -13.03
C LYS A 237 -9.73 -5.79 -14.02
N ILE A 238 -10.86 -5.25 -13.56
CA ILE A 238 -11.99 -4.86 -14.42
C ILE A 238 -11.66 -3.59 -15.24
N ASN A 239 -10.88 -2.68 -14.65
CA ASN A 239 -10.57 -1.36 -15.20
C ASN A 239 -9.26 -1.31 -16.01
N ARG A 240 -8.53 -2.43 -16.12
CA ARG A 240 -7.30 -2.57 -16.90
C ARG A 240 -7.59 -2.94 -18.36
#